data_AF-A0AAV6CD92-F1
#
_entry.id   AF-A0AAV6CD92-F1
#
_cell.length_a   1.000
_cell.length_b   1.000
_cell.length_c   1.000
_cell.angle_alpha   90.00
_cell.angle_beta   90.00
_cell.angle_gamma   90.00
#
_symmetry.space_group_name_H-M   'P 1'
#
loop_
_entity.id
_entity.type
_entity.pdbx_description
1 polymer ?
#
loop_
_entity_poly.entity_id
_entity_poly.type
_entity_poly.pdbx_seq_one_letter_code
_entity_poly.pdbx_strand_id
1 'polypeptide(L)'
;MKTVIITISHLIAVLRRMFHRPKRVTFANIAEGTHAGGNITKAADAAITERFLLAKVGSASDRIAVCGAADAPIGVITDEAAAAGDLVNVTLFGAANSTVRMVASAAIAQGALVEPAANGRVQTLGVGAGTHHVVGRALDAAAAAGEIIEVDPSYFLRVI
;
A
#
# COMPACT_ATOMS: atom_id res chain seq x y z
N MET A 1 -25.02 62.35 -13.23
CA MET A 1 -25.61 61.18 -13.93
C MET A 1 -24.61 60.04 -14.21
N LYS A 2 -23.33 60.32 -14.53
CA LYS A 2 -22.30 59.27 -14.74
C LYS A 2 -21.97 58.41 -13.50
N THR A 3 -22.02 58.97 -12.29
CA THR A 3 -21.66 58.27 -11.04
C THR A 3 -22.65 57.18 -10.62
N VAL A 4 -23.95 57.35 -10.95
CA VAL A 4 -25.02 56.38 -10.59
C VAL A 4 -25.00 55.16 -11.50
N ILE A 5 -24.56 55.31 -12.76
CA ILE A 5 -24.47 54.20 -13.72
C ILE A 5 -23.31 53.26 -13.35
N ILE A 6 -22.19 53.81 -12.86
CA ILE A 6 -20.99 53.02 -12.49
C ILE A 6 -21.26 52.13 -11.27
N THR A 7 -22.03 52.60 -10.28
CA THR A 7 -22.35 51.83 -9.06
C THR A 7 -23.30 50.66 -9.34
N ILE A 8 -24.28 50.83 -10.23
CA ILE A 8 -25.21 49.75 -10.62
C ILE A 8 -24.47 48.63 -11.37
N SER A 9 -23.53 48.97 -12.27
CA SER A 9 -22.72 48.00 -13.01
C SER A 9 -21.86 47.12 -12.11
N HIS A 10 -21.26 47.71 -11.07
CA HIS A 10 -20.45 46.97 -10.09
C HIS A 10 -21.32 46.03 -9.24
N LEU A 11 -22.51 46.47 -8.83
CA LEU A 11 -23.45 45.65 -8.07
C LEU A 11 -23.91 44.42 -8.87
N ILE A 12 -24.23 44.60 -10.16
CA ILE A 12 -24.64 43.50 -11.05
C ILE A 12 -23.48 42.50 -11.26
N ALA A 13 -22.25 42.98 -11.44
CA ALA A 13 -21.07 42.13 -11.61
C ALA A 13 -20.76 41.28 -10.37
N VAL A 14 -20.90 41.86 -9.17
CA VAL A 14 -20.73 41.16 -7.89
C VAL A 14 -21.82 40.09 -7.70
N LEU A 15 -23.09 40.42 -7.97
CA LEU A 15 -24.19 39.47 -7.91
C LEU A 15 -23.98 38.32 -8.90
N ARG A 16 -23.56 38.60 -10.15
CA ARG A 16 -23.27 37.54 -11.14
C ARG A 16 -22.17 36.59 -10.69
N ARG A 17 -21.13 37.10 -10.01
CA ARG A 17 -20.04 36.31 -9.43
C ARG A 17 -20.48 35.46 -8.25
N MET A 18 -21.40 35.95 -7.42
CA MET A 18 -21.95 35.19 -6.31
C MET A 18 -22.84 34.02 -6.77
N PHE A 19 -23.58 34.20 -7.87
CA PHE A 19 -24.48 33.18 -8.41
C PHE A 19 -23.85 32.22 -9.43
N HIS A 20 -22.64 32.48 -9.94
CA HIS A 20 -21.88 31.58 -10.85
C HIS A 20 -20.87 30.68 -10.13
N ARG A 21 -21.12 30.29 -8.87
CA ARG A 21 -20.30 29.25 -8.23
C ARG A 21 -20.45 27.95 -9.06
N PRO A 22 -19.37 27.42 -9.67
CA PRO A 22 -19.47 26.15 -10.37
C PRO A 22 -19.90 25.11 -9.35
N LYS A 23 -21.03 24.43 -9.64
CA LYS A 23 -21.44 23.28 -8.85
C LYS A 23 -20.30 22.27 -8.93
N ARG A 24 -19.62 22.04 -7.80
CA ARG A 24 -18.65 20.96 -7.68
C ARG A 24 -19.42 19.66 -7.85
N VAL A 25 -19.31 19.05 -9.02
CA VAL A 25 -19.77 17.68 -9.25
C VAL A 25 -18.70 16.79 -8.64
N THR A 26 -18.94 16.32 -7.43
CA THR A 26 -18.13 15.26 -6.84
C THR A 26 -18.57 13.97 -7.51
N PHE A 27 -17.74 13.40 -8.38
CA PHE A 27 -17.99 12.06 -8.91
C PHE A 27 -17.82 11.08 -7.75
N ALA A 28 -18.95 10.68 -7.16
CA ALA A 28 -19.00 9.58 -6.22
C ALA A 28 -18.85 8.29 -7.03
N ASN A 29 -17.61 7.93 -7.36
CA ASN A 29 -17.34 6.52 -7.58
C ASN A 29 -17.53 5.89 -6.21
N ILE A 30 -18.67 5.22 -6.02
CA ILE A 30 -18.77 4.20 -4.98
C ILE A 30 -17.59 3.26 -5.26
N ALA A 31 -16.69 3.06 -4.29
CA ALA A 31 -15.43 2.34 -4.47
C ALA A 31 -15.66 0.83 -4.63
N GLU A 32 -16.64 0.46 -5.46
CA GLU A 32 -17.04 -0.89 -5.81
C GLU A 32 -16.36 -1.24 -7.13
N GLY A 33 -15.45 -2.20 -7.07
CA GLY A 33 -14.68 -2.64 -8.22
C GLY A 33 -13.63 -3.66 -7.80
N THR A 34 -13.03 -4.32 -8.79
CA THR A 34 -11.90 -5.22 -8.60
C THR A 34 -10.62 -4.55 -9.09
N HIS A 35 -9.50 -4.91 -8.47
CA HIS A 35 -8.20 -4.32 -8.79
C HIS A 35 -7.54 -5.09 -9.94
N ALA A 36 -7.79 -4.66 -11.18
CA ALA A 36 -7.37 -5.36 -12.41
C ALA A 36 -5.85 -5.50 -12.63
N GLY A 37 -5.01 -4.94 -11.75
CA GLY A 37 -3.55 -5.08 -11.77
C GLY A 37 -2.96 -5.74 -10.53
N GLY A 38 -3.78 -6.24 -9.61
CA GLY A 38 -3.27 -6.83 -8.35
C GLY A 38 -2.71 -5.79 -7.36
N ASN A 39 -2.86 -4.50 -7.64
CA ASN A 39 -2.38 -3.41 -6.80
C ASN A 39 -3.53 -2.67 -6.14
N ILE A 40 -3.33 -2.29 -4.87
CA ILE A 40 -4.24 -1.46 -4.11
C ILE A 40 -3.52 -0.23 -3.57
N THR A 41 -4.23 0.87 -3.48
CA THR A 41 -3.77 2.07 -2.78
C THR A 41 -4.52 2.21 -1.47
N LYS A 42 -3.79 2.31 -0.35
CA LYS A 42 -4.35 2.52 0.98
C LYS A 42 -3.50 3.50 1.76
N ALA A 43 -4.09 4.15 2.76
CA ALA A 43 -3.36 5.08 3.61
C ALA A 43 -2.52 4.34 4.66
N ALA A 44 -1.29 4.78 4.89
CA ALA A 44 -0.42 4.21 5.91
C ALA A 44 -0.90 4.56 7.33
N ASP A 45 -0.78 3.64 8.28
CA ASP A 45 -1.06 3.90 9.70
C ASP A 45 0.05 4.68 10.41
N ALA A 46 1.26 4.66 9.85
CA ALA A 46 2.44 5.31 10.39
C ALA A 46 3.42 5.61 9.24
N ALA A 47 4.53 6.29 9.55
CA ALA A 47 5.61 6.46 8.60
C ALA A 47 6.19 5.10 8.17
N ILE A 48 6.44 4.95 6.86
CA ILE A 48 7.06 3.79 6.23
C ILE A 48 8.32 4.29 5.56
N THR A 49 9.47 4.02 6.18
CA THR A 49 10.77 4.60 5.80
C THR A 49 11.57 3.74 4.83
N GLU A 50 11.06 2.55 4.49
CA GLU A 50 11.74 1.58 3.63
C GLU A 50 10.70 0.94 2.69
N ARG A 51 11.04 0.78 1.41
CA ARG A 51 10.19 0.10 0.42
C ARG A 51 10.33 -1.41 0.51
N PHE A 52 9.39 -2.11 -0.12
CA PHE A 52 9.40 -3.58 -0.26
C PHE A 52 9.16 -4.33 1.06
N LEU A 53 8.47 -3.68 1.98
CA LEU A 53 8.03 -4.27 3.23
C LEU A 53 6.67 -4.96 3.06
N LEU A 54 6.45 -6.03 3.78
CA LEU A 54 5.17 -6.71 3.86
C LEU A 54 4.11 -5.81 4.50
N ALA A 55 2.94 -5.76 3.85
CA ALA A 55 1.77 -5.05 4.34
C ALA A 55 0.82 -6.01 5.07
N LYS A 56 0.15 -5.51 6.10
CA LYS A 56 -1.06 -6.09 6.67
C LYS A 56 -2.20 -5.08 6.66
N VAL A 57 -3.42 -5.55 6.90
CA VAL A 57 -4.56 -4.65 7.16
C VAL A 57 -4.23 -3.81 8.39
N GLY A 58 -4.43 -2.50 8.25
CA GLY A 58 -4.14 -1.54 9.30
C GLY A 58 -5.21 -1.48 10.39
N SER A 59 -5.17 -0.38 11.14
CA SER A 59 -6.09 -0.04 12.22
C SER A 59 -7.55 0.14 11.76
N ALA A 60 -7.74 0.43 10.47
CA ALA A 60 -9.05 0.55 9.82
C ALA A 60 -9.03 -0.08 8.41
N SER A 61 -10.21 -0.28 7.82
CA SER A 61 -10.38 -0.97 6.54
C SER A 61 -9.73 -0.25 5.34
N ASP A 62 -9.57 1.07 5.42
CA ASP A 62 -8.90 1.91 4.42
C ASP A 62 -7.39 2.10 4.69
N ARG A 63 -6.86 1.45 5.74
CA ARG A 63 -5.47 1.60 6.19
C ARG A 63 -4.65 0.33 5.99
N ILE A 64 -3.34 0.54 5.90
CA ILE A 64 -2.32 -0.51 5.94
C ILE A 64 -1.30 -0.21 7.03
N ALA A 65 -0.75 -1.29 7.59
CA ALA A 65 0.39 -1.24 8.48
C ALA A 65 1.50 -2.18 7.97
N VAL A 66 2.72 -1.95 8.43
CA VAL A 66 3.83 -2.88 8.23
C VAL A 66 3.56 -4.18 8.99
N CYS A 67 3.75 -5.31 8.32
CA CYS A 67 3.49 -6.64 8.86
C CYS A 67 4.56 -7.05 9.89
N GLY A 68 4.15 -7.70 10.98
CA GLY A 68 5.06 -8.41 11.89
C GLY A 68 5.18 -9.90 11.56
N ALA A 69 6.05 -10.61 12.29
CA ALA A 69 6.31 -12.03 12.06
C ALA A 69 5.08 -12.95 12.29
N ALA A 70 4.18 -12.56 13.18
CA ALA A 70 2.98 -13.32 13.53
C ALA A 70 1.69 -12.80 12.85
N ASP A 71 1.81 -11.76 12.02
CA ASP A 71 0.68 -11.15 11.35
C ASP A 71 0.35 -11.88 10.03
N ALA A 72 -0.89 -11.73 9.57
CA ALA A 72 -1.33 -12.21 8.26
C ALA A 72 -1.06 -11.15 7.18
N PRO A 73 -0.07 -11.36 6.29
CA PRO A 73 0.30 -10.38 5.28
C PRO A 73 -0.69 -10.42 4.10
N ILE A 74 -0.91 -9.27 3.46
CA ILE A 74 -1.79 -9.14 2.29
C ILE A 74 -1.03 -8.89 0.98
N GLY A 75 0.22 -8.42 1.08
CA GLY A 75 1.01 -8.03 -0.07
C GLY A 75 2.29 -7.29 0.32
N VAL A 76 2.92 -6.65 -0.66
CA VAL A 76 4.16 -5.87 -0.51
C VAL A 76 3.89 -4.39 -0.75
N ILE A 77 4.32 -3.54 0.19
CA ILE A 77 4.32 -2.09 0.06
C ILE A 77 5.48 -1.70 -0.88
N THR A 78 5.19 -1.12 -2.03
CA THR A 78 6.24 -0.76 -3.03
C THR A 78 6.68 0.70 -2.94
N ASP A 79 6.15 1.46 -1.99
CA ASP A 79 6.35 2.90 -1.82
C ASP A 79 6.73 3.24 -0.36
N GLU A 80 7.00 4.51 -0.10
CA GLU A 80 7.29 5.05 1.23
C GLU A 80 6.17 5.98 1.69
N ALA A 81 6.08 6.20 3.00
CA ALA A 81 5.14 7.14 3.61
C ALA A 81 5.88 7.98 4.65
N ALA A 82 5.79 9.30 4.56
CA ALA A 82 6.44 10.19 5.53
C ALA A 82 5.66 10.23 6.85
N ALA A 83 4.34 10.05 6.79
CA ALA A 83 3.47 10.08 7.95
C ALA A 83 2.23 9.18 7.78
N ALA A 84 1.51 8.98 8.88
CA ALA A 84 0.20 8.35 8.86
C ALA A 84 -0.77 9.15 7.96
N GLY A 85 -1.53 8.45 7.14
CA GLY A 85 -2.47 9.05 6.18
C GLY A 85 -1.94 9.17 4.76
N ASP A 86 -0.63 9.11 4.55
CA ASP A 86 -0.04 9.10 3.21
C ASP A 86 -0.47 7.84 2.45
N LEU A 87 -0.83 8.00 1.18
CA LEU A 87 -1.25 6.89 0.34
C LEU A 87 -0.04 6.11 -0.16
N VAL A 88 -0.06 4.80 0.02
CA VAL A 88 0.97 3.90 -0.49
C VAL A 88 0.37 2.82 -1.39
N ASN A 89 1.19 2.34 -2.32
CA ASN A 89 0.85 1.21 -3.17
C ASN A 89 1.21 -0.12 -2.48
N VAL A 90 0.30 -1.08 -2.55
CA VAL A 90 0.52 -2.47 -2.12
C VAL A 90 0.24 -3.40 -3.29
N THR A 91 1.23 -4.22 -3.64
CA THR A 91 1.07 -5.34 -4.58
C THR A 91 0.54 -6.54 -3.81
N LEU A 92 -0.69 -6.96 -4.09
CA LEU A 92 -1.37 -8.06 -3.42
C LEU A 92 -0.80 -9.41 -3.81
N PHE A 93 -0.69 -10.30 -2.84
CA PHE A 93 -0.33 -11.69 -3.09
C PHE A 93 -1.43 -12.42 -3.87
N GLY A 94 -1.03 -13.35 -4.74
CA GLY A 94 -1.93 -14.16 -5.57
C GLY A 94 -2.59 -13.42 -6.74
N ALA A 95 -2.66 -12.09 -6.70
CA ALA A 95 -3.12 -11.25 -7.82
C ALA A 95 -1.97 -10.53 -8.53
N ALA A 96 -0.74 -10.61 -7.98
CA ALA A 96 0.46 -10.11 -8.62
C ALA A 96 0.69 -10.82 -9.97
N ASN A 97 0.89 -10.02 -11.00
CA ASN A 97 1.16 -10.42 -12.38
C ASN A 97 2.66 -10.39 -12.71
N SER A 98 3.52 -10.19 -11.71
CA SER A 98 4.98 -10.22 -11.80
C SER A 98 5.59 -10.76 -10.52
N THR A 99 6.89 -11.04 -10.58
CA THR A 99 7.72 -11.16 -9.38
C THR A 99 7.75 -9.85 -8.61
N VAL A 100 8.02 -9.93 -7.31
CA VAL A 100 8.05 -8.77 -6.42
C VAL A 100 9.36 -8.72 -5.65
N ARG A 101 9.76 -7.52 -5.26
CA ARG A 101 10.91 -7.31 -4.38
C ARG A 101 10.48 -7.40 -2.93
N MET A 102 11.29 -8.01 -2.08
CA MET A 102 11.06 -8.08 -0.63
C MET A 102 12.37 -7.86 0.12
N VAL A 103 12.30 -7.27 1.32
CA VAL A 103 13.48 -7.05 2.17
C VAL A 103 13.75 -8.27 3.06
N ALA A 104 14.95 -8.83 2.98
CA ALA A 104 15.37 -9.96 3.80
C ALA A 104 15.66 -9.55 5.25
N SER A 105 15.26 -10.38 6.22
CA SER A 105 15.58 -10.18 7.64
C SER A 105 16.91 -10.80 8.05
N ALA A 106 17.47 -11.69 7.22
CA ALA A 106 18.71 -12.44 7.43
C ALA A 106 19.18 -13.03 6.09
N ALA A 107 20.21 -13.90 6.12
CA ALA A 107 20.59 -14.67 4.94
C ALA A 107 19.46 -15.60 4.48
N ILE A 108 19.16 -15.61 3.18
CA ILE A 108 18.12 -16.40 2.55
C ILE A 108 18.72 -17.09 1.32
N ALA A 109 18.57 -18.41 1.24
CA ALA A 109 19.01 -19.17 0.08
C ALA A 109 18.04 -18.98 -1.10
N GLN A 110 18.57 -18.95 -2.31
CA GLN A 110 17.77 -19.03 -3.53
C GLN A 110 16.89 -20.29 -3.50
N GLY A 111 15.63 -20.16 -3.89
CA GLY A 111 14.65 -21.25 -3.90
C GLY A 111 14.01 -21.55 -2.55
N ALA A 112 14.45 -20.90 -1.45
CA ALA A 112 13.80 -21.03 -0.15
C ALA A 112 12.38 -20.45 -0.20
N LEU A 113 11.45 -21.13 0.49
CA LEU A 113 10.15 -20.53 0.80
C LEU A 113 10.35 -19.47 1.88
N VAL A 114 9.64 -18.35 1.74
CA VAL A 114 9.75 -17.21 2.65
C VAL A 114 8.45 -16.96 3.40
N GLU A 115 8.58 -16.47 4.63
CA GLU A 115 7.48 -16.08 5.51
C GLU A 115 7.76 -14.72 6.19
N PRO A 116 6.74 -14.06 6.77
CA PRO A 116 6.92 -12.80 7.49
C PRO A 116 7.94 -12.88 8.62
N ALA A 117 8.73 -11.83 8.72
CA ALA A 117 9.59 -11.53 9.85
C ALA A 117 9.17 -10.20 10.48
N ALA A 118 9.86 -9.79 11.56
CA ALA A 118 9.63 -8.48 12.15
C ALA A 118 9.92 -7.34 11.16
N ASN A 119 9.28 -6.18 11.39
CA ASN A 119 9.47 -4.95 10.63
C ASN A 119 9.15 -5.07 9.12
N GLY A 120 8.20 -5.93 8.75
CA GLY A 120 7.76 -6.10 7.37
C GLY A 120 8.76 -6.83 6.48
N ARG A 121 9.79 -7.45 7.07
CA ARG A 121 10.78 -8.21 6.31
C ARG A 121 10.32 -9.64 6.07
N VAL A 122 11.08 -10.36 5.26
CA VAL A 122 10.90 -11.80 5.05
C VAL A 122 12.06 -12.60 5.62
N GLN A 123 11.75 -13.80 6.11
CA GLN A 123 12.71 -14.80 6.55
C GLN A 123 12.46 -16.13 5.85
N THR A 124 13.45 -17.02 5.88
CA THR A 124 13.27 -18.41 5.46
C THR A 124 12.19 -19.08 6.31
N LEU A 125 11.30 -19.84 5.66
CA LEU A 125 10.24 -20.61 6.31
C LEU A 125 10.76 -21.48 7.45
N GLY A 126 10.23 -21.28 8.64
CA GLY A 126 10.52 -22.08 9.82
C GLY A 126 10.15 -23.56 9.66
N VAL A 127 10.76 -24.39 10.51
CA VAL A 127 10.55 -25.85 10.59
C VAL A 127 9.80 -26.28 11.86
N GLY A 128 9.42 -25.33 12.71
CA GLY A 128 8.72 -25.60 13.96
C GLY A 128 7.23 -25.88 13.77
N ALA A 129 6.58 -26.35 14.84
CA ALA A 129 5.12 -26.45 14.86
C ALA A 129 4.50 -25.04 14.89
N GLY A 130 3.38 -24.86 14.18
CA GLY A 130 2.70 -23.57 14.10
C GLY A 130 2.01 -23.31 12.77
N THR A 131 1.40 -22.12 12.67
CA THR A 131 0.84 -21.60 11.43
C THR A 131 1.82 -20.66 10.77
N HIS A 132 2.30 -21.04 9.60
CA HIS A 132 3.27 -20.32 8.81
C HIS A 132 2.58 -19.67 7.60
N HIS A 133 2.72 -18.34 7.49
CA HIS A 133 2.24 -17.56 6.35
C HIS A 133 3.29 -17.59 5.24
N VAL A 134 3.21 -18.53 4.31
CA VAL A 134 4.16 -18.56 3.19
C VAL A 134 3.78 -17.48 2.19
N VAL A 135 4.71 -16.55 1.92
CA VAL A 135 4.48 -15.36 1.05
C VAL A 135 5.19 -15.44 -0.30
N GLY A 136 5.92 -16.52 -0.56
CA GLY A 136 6.55 -16.73 -1.85
C GLY A 136 7.75 -17.66 -1.82
N ARG A 137 8.45 -17.71 -2.95
CA ARG A 137 9.73 -18.39 -3.12
C ARG A 137 10.79 -17.40 -3.58
N ALA A 138 11.94 -17.39 -2.91
CA ALA A 138 13.07 -16.54 -3.27
C ALA A 138 13.64 -16.94 -4.64
N LEU A 139 13.76 -15.97 -5.54
CA LEU A 139 14.43 -16.14 -6.84
C LEU A 139 15.88 -15.69 -6.79
N ASP A 140 16.22 -14.77 -5.88
CA ASP A 140 17.59 -14.39 -5.54
C ASP A 140 17.95 -14.80 -4.12
N ALA A 141 19.24 -14.96 -3.85
CA ALA A 141 19.74 -15.16 -2.49
C ALA A 141 20.00 -13.81 -1.80
N ALA A 142 19.83 -13.78 -0.47
CA ALA A 142 20.34 -12.72 0.40
C ALA A 142 21.51 -13.26 1.23
N ALA A 143 22.61 -12.53 1.29
CA ALA A 143 23.73 -12.78 2.20
C ALA A 143 23.48 -12.19 3.59
N ALA A 144 22.67 -11.13 3.72
CA ALA A 144 22.46 -10.43 4.97
C ALA A 144 21.08 -9.77 5.11
N ALA A 145 20.78 -9.31 6.32
CA ALA A 145 19.57 -8.54 6.62
C ALA A 145 19.58 -7.18 5.91
N GLY A 146 18.44 -6.75 5.40
CA GLY A 146 18.26 -5.48 4.68
C GLY A 146 18.52 -5.57 3.18
N GLU A 147 18.99 -6.71 2.67
CA GLU A 147 19.12 -6.92 1.23
C GLU A 147 17.74 -7.12 0.59
N ILE A 148 17.57 -6.54 -0.59
CA ILE A 148 16.35 -6.67 -1.38
C ILE A 148 16.51 -7.86 -2.33
N ILE A 149 15.61 -8.82 -2.23
CA ILE A 149 15.59 -10.02 -3.08
C ILE A 149 14.35 -10.04 -3.97
N GLU A 150 14.50 -10.62 -5.16
CA GLU A 150 13.36 -10.97 -6.01
C GLU A 150 12.68 -12.25 -5.50
N VAL A 151 11.34 -12.23 -5.48
CA VAL A 151 10.49 -13.31 -4.97
C VAL A 151 9.34 -13.55 -5.95
N ASP A 152 9.04 -14.82 -6.23
CA ASP A 152 7.81 -15.24 -6.87
C ASP A 152 6.68 -15.27 -5.81
N PRO A 153 5.73 -14.32 -5.83
CA PRO A 153 4.75 -14.17 -4.78
C PRO A 153 3.69 -15.27 -4.83
N SER A 154 3.48 -15.95 -3.72
CA SER A 154 2.35 -16.85 -3.50
C SER A 154 1.86 -16.67 -2.08
N TYR A 155 0.60 -17.03 -1.79
CA TYR A 155 0.10 -16.98 -0.43
C TYR A 155 -0.64 -18.25 -0.07
N PHE A 156 -0.12 -18.97 0.90
CA PHE A 156 -0.80 -20.12 1.49
C PHE A 156 -0.39 -20.31 2.94
N LEU A 157 -1.26 -20.95 3.71
CA LEU A 157 -0.99 -21.32 5.08
C LEU A 157 -0.37 -22.71 5.12
N ARG A 158 0.78 -22.82 5.77
CA ARG A 158 1.38 -24.11 6.12
C ARG A 158 1.20 -24.33 7.61
N VAL A 159 0.50 -25.40 7.96
CA VAL A 159 0.31 -25.81 9.35
C VAL A 159 1.12 -27.09 9.58
N ILE A 160 1.99 -27.06 10.60
CA ILE A 160 2.84 -28.17 11.05
C ILE A 160 2.53 -28.41 12.52
#